data_AF-A0A6L5NTT3-F1
#
_entry.id   AF-A0A6L5NTT3-F1
#
_cell.length_a   1.000
_cell.length_b   1.000
_cell.length_c   1.000
_cell.angle_alpha   90.00
_cell.angle_beta   90.00
_cell.angle_gamma   90.00
#
_symmetry.space_group_name_H-M   'P 1'
#
loop_
_entity.id
_entity.type
_entity.pdbx_description
1 polymer ?
#
loop_
_entity_poly.entity_id
_entity_poly.type
_entity_poly.pdbx_seq_one_letter_code
_entity_poly.pdbx_strand_id
1 'polypeptide(L)'
;MNKLIIPILLTANVMCFSMAAMAGVASITNAPIHLVEAEVVSVEQADTTVSTIDDIPLAKRIYFFQHKILPQWLFESNEQFFADLRLGENEQFFETAAKVVNAAFADNINITPLNDRSAFLITFPAPTASPNCYFVLIKKQGGQFRYYTFEKRFELADGDFFAIVGGWDNKGAHANYGPRRYQTEQAFVADVLAKE
;
A
#
# COMPACT_ATOMS: atom_id res chain seq x y z
N MET A 1 -30.72 -2.61 8.98
CA MET A 1 -29.45 -2.11 8.42
C MET A 1 -28.56 -3.32 8.17
N ASN A 2 -28.47 -3.78 6.92
CA ASN A 2 -27.70 -4.97 6.56
C ASN A 2 -26.22 -4.58 6.54
N LYS A 3 -25.45 -5.06 7.52
CA LYS A 3 -23.99 -4.94 7.52
C LYS A 3 -23.44 -5.80 6.39
N LEU A 4 -22.85 -5.16 5.40
CA LEU A 4 -22.06 -5.81 4.37
C LEU A 4 -20.78 -6.34 5.05
N ILE A 5 -20.81 -7.60 5.47
CA ILE A 5 -19.61 -8.31 5.90
C ILE A 5 -18.84 -8.62 4.62
N ILE A 6 -17.89 -7.77 4.25
CA ILE A 6 -16.87 -8.14 3.27
C ILE A 6 -15.88 -9.01 4.04
N PRO A 7 -15.81 -10.33 3.79
CA PRO A 7 -14.72 -11.11 4.34
C PRO A 7 -13.42 -10.49 3.82
N ILE A 8 -12.45 -10.29 4.71
CA ILE A 8 -11.05 -10.04 4.33
C ILE A 8 -10.59 -11.32 3.64
N LEU A 9 -10.98 -11.49 2.39
CA LEU A 9 -10.50 -12.52 1.51
C LEU A 9 -9.18 -11.96 1.00
N LEU A 10 -8.08 -12.48 1.54
CA LEU A 10 -6.78 -12.41 0.90
C LEU A 10 -6.89 -13.24 -0.40
N THR A 11 -7.57 -12.72 -1.43
CA THR A 11 -7.62 -13.40 -2.73
C THR A 11 -6.27 -13.25 -3.38
N ALA A 12 -5.54 -14.36 -3.49
CA ALA A 12 -4.60 -14.55 -4.58
C ALA A 12 -5.38 -14.44 -5.90
N ASN A 13 -5.44 -13.24 -6.47
CA ASN A 13 -6.02 -13.04 -7.79
C ASN A 13 -5.03 -13.57 -8.83
N VAL A 14 -5.27 -14.80 -9.28
CA VAL A 14 -4.92 -15.23 -10.63
C VAL A 14 -5.78 -14.39 -11.57
N MET A 15 -5.22 -13.32 -12.13
CA MET A 15 -5.89 -12.55 -13.16
C MET A 15 -6.03 -13.39 -14.43
N CYS A 16 -7.26 -13.81 -14.70
CA CYS A 16 -7.69 -14.29 -16.01
C CYS A 16 -7.86 -13.06 -16.91
N PHE A 17 -6.94 -12.85 -17.86
CA PHE A 17 -7.08 -11.84 -18.90
C PHE A 17 -8.23 -12.25 -19.85
N SER A 18 -9.35 -11.52 -19.80
CA SER A 18 -10.33 -11.54 -20.88
C SER A 18 -9.96 -10.45 -21.89
N MET A 19 -9.34 -10.85 -23.00
CA MET A 19 -9.11 -9.98 -24.16
C MET A 19 -10.39 -9.91 -24.99
N ALA A 20 -10.92 -8.70 -25.15
CA ALA A 20 -11.95 -8.39 -26.13
C ALA A 20 -11.33 -8.44 -27.55
N ALA A 21 -11.96 -9.24 -28.39
CA ALA A 21 -11.58 -9.46 -29.78
C ALA A 21 -11.81 -8.22 -30.65
N MET A 22 -10.77 -7.80 -31.37
CA MET A 22 -10.88 -6.96 -32.56
C MET A 22 -10.79 -7.87 -33.78
N ALA A 23 -11.89 -7.95 -34.53
CA ALA A 23 -12.00 -8.70 -35.75
C ALA A 23 -11.20 -8.02 -36.87
N GLY A 24 -10.05 -8.59 -37.23
CA GLY A 24 -9.32 -8.31 -38.46
C GLY A 24 -9.27 -9.58 -39.29
N VAL A 25 -10.00 -9.60 -40.42
CA VAL A 25 -10.01 -10.72 -41.37
C VAL A 25 -8.69 -10.73 -42.13
N ALA A 26 -7.83 -11.70 -41.86
CA ALA A 26 -6.66 -12.01 -42.66
C ALA A 26 -6.67 -13.50 -43.03
N SER A 27 -6.50 -13.76 -44.33
CA SER A 27 -6.56 -15.07 -44.98
C SER A 27 -5.41 -15.97 -44.51
N ILE A 28 -5.73 -17.22 -44.14
CA ILE A 28 -4.81 -18.19 -43.53
C ILE A 28 -4.38 -19.21 -44.59
N THR A 29 -3.08 -19.28 -44.87
CA THR A 29 -2.47 -20.43 -45.57
C THR A 29 -2.12 -21.52 -44.55
N ASN A 30 -2.70 -22.71 -44.72
CA ASN A 30 -2.51 -23.88 -43.86
C ASN A 30 -1.05 -24.35 -43.83
N ALA A 31 -0.44 -24.32 -42.64
CA ALA A 31 0.76 -25.09 -42.31
C ALA A 31 0.40 -26.27 -41.41
N PRO A 32 1.11 -27.41 -41.52
CA PRO A 32 0.80 -28.63 -40.77
C PRO A 32 1.08 -28.46 -39.27
N ILE A 33 0.05 -28.76 -38.46
CA ILE A 33 0.09 -28.72 -37.00
C ILE A 33 0.81 -29.99 -36.51
N HIS A 34 1.99 -29.81 -35.94
CA HIS A 34 2.71 -30.86 -35.20
C HIS A 34 2.09 -30.94 -33.80
N LEU A 35 1.38 -32.03 -33.51
CA LEU A 35 0.93 -32.34 -32.15
C LEU A 35 2.17 -32.55 -31.28
N VAL A 36 2.35 -31.71 -30.27
CA VAL A 36 3.29 -31.93 -29.17
C VAL A 36 2.44 -32.31 -27.96
N GLU A 37 2.70 -33.49 -27.41
CA GLU A 37 2.04 -34.01 -26.22
C GLU A 37 2.37 -33.10 -25.03
N ALA A 38 1.33 -32.50 -24.43
CA ALA A 38 1.47 -31.60 -23.30
C ALA A 38 1.70 -32.43 -22.02
N GLU A 39 2.92 -32.37 -21.50
CA GLU A 39 3.28 -32.91 -20.20
C GLU A 39 2.57 -32.10 -19.10
N VAL A 40 1.67 -32.74 -18.36
CA VAL A 40 0.90 -32.13 -17.28
C VAL A 40 1.82 -31.98 -16.08
N VAL A 41 2.47 -30.82 -15.96
CA VAL A 41 3.25 -30.45 -14.78
C VAL A 41 2.28 -30.08 -13.66
N SER A 42 2.15 -30.99 -12.68
CA SER A 42 1.41 -30.75 -11.43
C SER A 42 2.11 -29.67 -10.62
N VAL A 43 1.53 -28.47 -10.60
CA VAL A 43 1.99 -27.37 -9.74
C VAL A 43 1.51 -27.66 -8.32
N GLU A 44 2.42 -28.03 -7.42
CA GLU A 44 2.16 -28.06 -5.97
C GLU A 44 1.72 -26.67 -5.50
N GLN A 45 0.44 -26.53 -5.15
CA GLN A 45 -0.07 -25.34 -4.49
C GLN A 45 0.50 -25.29 -3.08
N ALA A 46 1.44 -24.37 -2.85
CA ALA A 46 1.93 -24.07 -1.52
C ALA A 46 0.75 -23.61 -0.64
N ASP A 47 0.52 -24.37 0.44
CA ASP A 47 -0.50 -24.12 1.45
C ASP A 47 -0.27 -22.74 2.08
N THR A 48 -1.01 -21.76 1.58
CA THR A 48 -0.94 -20.37 2.05
C THR A 48 -1.83 -20.27 3.28
N THR A 49 -1.28 -20.67 4.43
CA THR A 49 -1.94 -20.50 5.72
C THR A 49 -2.27 -19.02 5.92
N VAL A 50 -3.57 -18.70 5.91
CA VAL A 50 -4.08 -17.35 6.12
C VAL A 50 -3.76 -16.94 7.56
N SER A 51 -2.69 -16.16 7.74
CA SER A 51 -2.37 -15.59 9.05
C SER A 51 -3.48 -14.64 9.45
N THR A 52 -4.15 -14.93 10.56
CA THR A 52 -5.15 -14.04 11.14
C THR A 52 -4.45 -12.82 11.77
N ILE A 53 -5.19 -11.72 11.99
CA ILE A 53 -4.64 -10.53 12.67
C ILE A 53 -4.14 -10.89 14.09
N ASP A 54 -4.73 -11.90 14.71
CA ASP A 54 -4.36 -12.39 16.04
C ASP A 54 -2.99 -13.06 16.05
N ASP A 55 -2.53 -13.59 14.91
CA ASP A 55 -1.21 -14.19 14.75
C ASP A 55 -0.09 -13.16 14.62
N ILE A 56 -0.42 -11.87 14.42
CA ILE A 56 0.56 -10.79 14.31
C ILE A 56 0.98 -10.35 15.72
N PRO A 57 2.27 -10.48 16.09
CA PRO A 57 2.76 -10.03 17.38
C PRO A 57 2.43 -8.55 17.62
N LEU A 58 2.03 -8.19 18.83
CA LEU A 58 1.59 -6.82 19.16
C LEU A 58 2.62 -5.76 18.73
N ALA A 59 3.90 -6.02 18.97
CA ALA A 59 5.01 -5.14 18.60
C ALA A 59 5.16 -4.91 17.07
N LYS A 60 4.56 -5.77 16.23
CA LYS A 60 4.63 -5.69 14.77
C LYS A 60 3.35 -5.13 14.12
N ARG A 61 2.27 -4.93 14.88
CA ARG A 61 0.96 -4.54 14.34
C ARG A 61 0.97 -3.16 13.67
N ILE A 62 1.65 -2.17 14.26
CA ILE A 62 1.82 -0.83 13.65
C ILE A 62 2.55 -0.93 12.32
N TYR A 63 3.70 -1.62 12.31
CA TYR A 63 4.48 -1.86 11.10
C TYR A 63 3.62 -2.55 10.04
N PHE A 64 2.88 -3.59 10.41
CA PHE A 64 2.01 -4.32 9.50
C PHE A 64 0.93 -3.43 8.88
N PHE A 65 0.25 -2.60 9.68
CA PHE A 65 -0.72 -1.64 9.16
C PHE A 65 -0.07 -0.66 8.17
N GLN A 66 1.03 -0.02 8.56
CA GLN A 66 1.70 1.03 7.78
C GLN A 66 2.42 0.52 6.53
N HIS A 67 2.98 -0.69 6.55
CA HIS A 67 3.88 -1.20 5.50
C HIS A 67 3.31 -2.37 4.70
N LYS A 68 2.16 -2.92 5.10
CA LYS A 68 1.46 -4.00 4.39
C LYS A 68 0.07 -3.56 3.97
N ILE A 69 -0.79 -3.26 4.93
CA ILE A 69 -2.20 -2.95 4.65
C ILE A 69 -2.34 -1.69 3.77
N LEU A 70 -1.75 -0.57 4.18
CA LEU A 70 -1.96 0.69 3.46
C LEU A 70 -1.38 0.69 2.03
N PRO A 71 -0.13 0.21 1.78
CA PRO A 71 0.36 0.05 0.42
C PRO A 71 -0.49 -0.92 -0.40
N GLN A 72 -0.91 -2.05 0.19
CA GLN A 72 -1.75 -3.02 -0.50
C GLN A 72 -3.07 -2.38 -0.94
N TRP A 73 -3.78 -1.70 -0.03
CA TRP A 73 -5.00 -0.99 -0.37
C TRP A 73 -4.78 0.06 -1.46
N LEU A 74 -3.68 0.81 -1.40
CA LEU A 74 -3.39 1.82 -2.43
C LEU A 74 -3.19 1.19 -3.82
N PHE A 75 -2.46 0.08 -3.92
CA PHE A 75 -2.07 -0.49 -5.21
C PHE A 75 -3.02 -1.55 -5.75
N GLU A 76 -3.80 -2.23 -4.90
CA GLU A 76 -4.64 -3.37 -5.28
C GLU A 76 -6.15 -3.06 -5.28
N SER A 77 -6.60 -1.92 -4.72
CA SER A 77 -8.03 -1.60 -4.62
C SER A 77 -8.66 -0.99 -5.88
N ASN A 78 -7.97 -0.98 -7.02
CA ASN A 78 -8.42 -0.28 -8.24
C ASN A 78 -8.81 1.18 -7.97
N GLU A 79 -7.93 1.89 -7.25
CA GLU A 79 -8.11 3.29 -6.83
C GLU A 79 -9.16 3.55 -5.74
N GLN A 80 -9.94 2.54 -5.30
CA GLN A 80 -11.02 2.74 -4.33
C GLN A 80 -10.51 3.42 -3.05
N PHE A 81 -9.40 2.93 -2.49
CA PHE A 81 -8.83 3.52 -1.28
C PHE A 81 -8.51 5.02 -1.45
N PHE A 82 -7.93 5.42 -2.59
CA PHE A 82 -7.65 6.82 -2.85
C PHE A 82 -8.93 7.65 -3.06
N ALA A 83 -9.96 7.06 -3.66
CA ALA A 83 -11.26 7.69 -3.81
C ALA A 83 -11.92 7.95 -2.46
N ASP A 84 -11.87 6.99 -1.53
CA ASP A 84 -12.40 7.10 -0.17
C ASP A 84 -11.73 8.25 0.59
N LEU A 85 -10.39 8.33 0.52
CA LEU A 85 -9.62 9.44 1.12
C LEU A 85 -10.09 10.80 0.60
N ARG A 86 -10.38 10.90 -0.71
CA ARG A 86 -10.83 12.13 -1.36
C ARG A 86 -12.25 12.51 -0.97
N LEU A 87 -13.13 11.54 -0.79
CA LEU A 87 -14.51 11.76 -0.37
C LEU A 87 -14.65 11.94 1.16
N GLY A 88 -13.58 11.68 1.91
CA GLY A 88 -13.60 11.70 3.37
C GLY A 88 -14.26 10.45 3.97
N GLU A 89 -14.46 9.40 3.18
CA GLU A 89 -15.09 8.13 3.56
C GLU A 89 -14.09 7.21 4.30
N ASN A 90 -13.47 7.74 5.35
CA ASN A 90 -12.32 7.12 6.02
C ASN A 90 -12.70 6.08 7.10
N GLU A 91 -13.98 5.70 7.23
CA GLU A 91 -14.47 4.80 8.28
C GLU A 91 -13.71 3.47 8.29
N GLN A 92 -13.62 2.80 7.14
CA GLN A 92 -12.91 1.53 7.02
C GLN A 92 -11.42 1.65 7.40
N PHE A 93 -10.78 2.77 7.09
CA PHE A 93 -9.40 3.04 7.46
C PHE A 93 -9.25 3.06 8.98
N PHE A 94 -10.08 3.84 9.69
CA PHE A 94 -10.01 3.96 11.15
C PHE A 94 -10.44 2.68 11.86
N GLU A 95 -11.49 1.99 11.40
CA GLU A 95 -11.89 0.69 11.92
C GLU A 95 -10.77 -0.35 11.80
N THR A 96 -10.08 -0.37 10.66
CA THR A 96 -8.96 -1.29 10.44
C THR A 96 -7.76 -0.92 11.30
N ALA A 97 -7.41 0.36 11.43
CA ALA A 97 -6.36 0.81 12.32
C ALA A 97 -6.67 0.41 13.78
N ALA A 98 -7.91 0.60 14.22
CA ALA A 98 -8.36 0.24 15.56
C ALA A 98 -8.33 -1.27 15.80
N LYS A 99 -8.76 -2.07 14.82
CA LYS A 99 -8.75 -3.53 14.88
C LYS A 99 -7.34 -4.11 14.86
N VAL A 100 -6.48 -3.61 13.98
CA VAL A 100 -5.13 -4.14 13.77
C VAL A 100 -4.20 -3.67 14.87
N VAL A 101 -4.26 -2.40 15.30
CA VAL A 101 -3.34 -1.84 16.30
C VAL A 101 -4.05 -1.69 17.65
N ASN A 102 -4.94 -0.69 17.77
CA ASN A 102 -5.88 -0.43 18.86
C ASN A 102 -6.59 0.93 18.59
N ALA A 103 -7.69 1.20 19.30
CA ALA A 103 -8.46 2.44 19.15
C ALA A 103 -7.62 3.70 19.46
N ALA A 104 -6.82 3.70 20.52
CA ALA A 104 -6.01 4.86 20.90
C ALA A 104 -5.01 5.27 19.80
N PHE A 105 -4.43 4.31 19.08
CA PHE A 105 -3.61 4.57 17.91
C PHE A 105 -4.42 5.19 16.78
N ALA A 106 -5.59 4.62 16.46
CA ALA A 106 -6.47 5.09 15.39
C ALA A 106 -6.97 6.52 15.62
N ASP A 107 -7.39 6.85 16.84
CA ASP A 107 -7.91 8.17 17.23
C ASP A 107 -6.88 9.30 17.08
N ASN A 108 -5.58 8.95 17.02
CA ASN A 108 -4.48 9.89 16.89
C ASN A 108 -3.87 9.89 15.47
N ILE A 109 -4.58 9.33 14.48
CA ILE A 109 -4.22 9.47 13.07
C ILE A 109 -4.94 10.67 12.47
N ASN A 110 -4.21 11.49 11.72
CA ASN A 110 -4.78 12.59 10.94
C ASN A 110 -4.57 12.35 9.44
N ILE A 111 -5.58 12.64 8.63
CA ILE A 111 -5.51 12.55 7.17
C ILE A 111 -5.78 13.94 6.60
N THR A 112 -4.77 14.53 5.96
CA THR A 112 -4.84 15.89 5.42
C THR A 112 -4.77 15.84 3.88
N PRO A 113 -5.81 16.30 3.17
CA PRO A 113 -5.74 16.44 1.72
C PRO A 113 -4.81 17.58 1.33
N LEU A 114 -3.93 17.34 0.36
CA LEU A 114 -3.06 18.34 -0.25
C LEU A 114 -3.73 18.78 -1.56
N ASN A 115 -4.73 19.65 -1.43
CA ASN A 115 -5.74 19.97 -2.44
C ASN A 115 -5.19 20.45 -3.79
N ASP A 116 -3.96 20.98 -3.82
CA ASP A 116 -3.29 21.45 -5.03
C ASP A 116 -2.54 20.34 -5.80
N ARG A 117 -2.44 19.11 -5.26
CA ARG A 117 -1.44 18.12 -5.71
C ARG A 117 -1.91 16.68 -5.88
N SER A 118 -3.21 16.41 -5.85
CA SER A 118 -3.75 15.02 -5.92
C SER A 118 -3.01 14.09 -4.95
N ALA A 119 -2.84 14.55 -3.71
CA ALA A 119 -2.06 13.88 -2.69
C ALA A 119 -2.72 14.00 -1.32
N PHE A 120 -2.36 13.07 -0.43
CA PHE A 120 -2.80 13.03 0.96
C PHE A 120 -1.60 12.81 1.86
N LEU A 121 -1.56 13.53 2.97
CA LEU A 121 -0.65 13.28 4.07
C LEU A 121 -1.41 12.55 5.17
N ILE A 122 -0.88 11.40 5.59
CA ILE A 122 -1.34 10.67 6.76
C ILE A 122 -0.30 10.86 7.85
N THR A 123 -0.70 11.46 8.96
CA THR A 123 0.14 11.63 10.16
C THR A 123 -0.26 10.60 11.20
N PHE A 124 0.73 9.86 11.70
CA PHE A 124 0.55 8.85 12.74
C PHE A 124 0.98 9.39 14.11
N PRO A 125 0.58 8.70 15.20
CA PRO A 125 1.22 8.90 16.50
C PRO A 125 2.74 8.73 16.40
N ALA A 126 3.48 9.48 17.24
CA ALA A 126 4.93 9.38 17.26
C ALA A 126 5.39 7.92 17.47
N PRO A 127 6.16 7.34 16.54
CA PRO A 127 6.59 5.96 16.60
C PRO A 127 7.52 5.69 17.78
N THR A 128 7.27 4.60 18.50
CA THR A 128 8.12 4.11 19.60
C THR A 128 9.19 3.11 19.14
N ALA A 129 9.08 2.58 17.91
CA ALA A 129 9.97 1.57 17.37
C ALA A 129 10.30 1.84 15.89
N SER A 130 11.51 1.47 15.48
CA SER A 130 11.90 1.43 14.07
C SER A 130 11.35 0.14 13.40
N PRO A 131 10.87 0.18 12.14
CA PRO A 131 10.79 1.34 11.23
C PRO A 131 9.37 1.93 11.14
N ASN A 132 8.67 2.15 12.27
CA ASN A 132 7.32 2.72 12.21
C ASN A 132 7.36 4.18 11.72
N CYS A 133 6.32 4.57 10.99
CA CYS A 133 6.23 5.86 10.32
C CYS A 133 5.74 6.97 11.26
N TYR A 134 6.32 8.16 11.13
CA TYR A 134 5.72 9.42 11.55
C TYR A 134 4.65 9.87 10.54
N PHE A 135 5.02 9.83 9.25
CA PHE A 135 4.18 10.32 8.15
C PHE A 135 4.16 9.32 7.01
N VAL A 136 3.04 9.33 6.28
CA VAL A 136 2.89 8.71 4.96
C VAL A 136 2.37 9.75 3.99
N LEU A 137 2.97 9.86 2.82
CA LEU A 137 2.44 10.68 1.72
C LEU A 137 2.00 9.77 0.59
N ILE A 138 0.71 9.85 0.25
CA ILE A 138 0.13 9.17 -0.91
C ILE A 138 -0.05 10.20 -2.01
N LYS A 139 0.41 9.89 -3.21
CA LYS A 139 0.30 10.78 -4.37
C LYS A 139 -0.22 10.02 -5.58
N LYS A 140 -1.10 10.67 -6.34
CA LYS A 140 -1.51 10.22 -7.68
C LYS A 140 -0.98 11.18 -8.74
N GLN A 141 -0.24 10.68 -9.73
CA GLN A 141 0.29 11.47 -10.84
C GLN A 141 0.33 10.63 -12.11
N GLY A 142 -0.18 11.17 -13.22
CA GLY A 142 -0.22 10.45 -14.50
C GLY A 142 -0.95 9.11 -14.41
N GLY A 143 -1.97 9.00 -13.56
CA GLY A 143 -2.70 7.76 -13.29
C GLY A 143 -1.96 6.73 -12.44
N GLN A 144 -0.74 7.04 -11.96
CA GLN A 144 0.04 6.15 -11.11
C GLN A 144 0.06 6.63 -9.66
N PHE A 145 0.08 5.68 -8.73
CA PHE A 145 0.24 5.95 -7.31
C PHE A 145 1.70 5.88 -6.87
N ARG A 146 2.04 6.70 -5.88
CA ARG A 146 3.26 6.62 -5.09
C ARG A 146 2.91 6.66 -3.61
N TYR A 147 3.63 5.86 -2.84
CA TYR A 147 3.52 5.78 -1.39
C TYR A 147 4.87 6.12 -0.79
N TYR A 148 4.98 7.20 -0.02
CA TYR A 148 6.22 7.59 0.64
C TYR A 148 6.05 7.49 2.15
N THR A 149 7.08 7.06 2.85
CA THR A 149 7.11 6.95 4.30
C THR A 149 8.17 7.89 4.87
N PHE A 150 7.96 8.36 6.10
CA PHE A 150 9.01 8.94 6.93
C PHE A 150 9.14 8.11 8.20
N GLU A 151 10.12 7.22 8.22
CA GLU A 151 10.25 6.10 9.17
C GLU A 151 11.26 6.41 10.28
N LYS A 152 10.90 6.18 11.54
CA LYS A 152 11.86 6.25 12.64
C LYS A 152 12.99 5.25 12.42
N ARG A 153 14.25 5.70 12.57
CA ARG A 153 15.42 4.83 12.55
C ARG A 153 16.21 4.87 13.84
N PHE A 154 16.78 6.02 14.19
CA PHE A 154 17.67 6.14 15.34
C PHE A 154 17.51 7.51 15.99
N GLU A 155 17.50 7.50 17.33
CA GLU A 155 17.73 8.68 18.15
C GLU A 155 19.24 8.79 18.42
N LEU A 156 19.77 9.99 18.26
CA LEU A 156 21.14 10.37 18.60
C LEU A 156 21.20 10.81 20.08
N ALA A 157 22.40 10.78 20.66
CA ALA A 157 22.62 11.04 22.08
C ALA A 157 22.25 12.48 22.52
N ASP A 158 22.14 13.41 21.57
CA ASP A 158 21.75 14.81 21.76
C ASP A 158 20.23 15.05 21.66
N GLY A 159 19.44 13.99 21.52
CA GLY A 159 17.99 14.08 21.30
C GLY A 159 17.61 14.43 19.87
N ASP A 160 18.59 14.57 18.97
CA ASP A 160 18.32 14.67 17.54
C ASP A 160 17.96 13.28 17.01
N PHE A 161 17.21 13.19 15.92
CA PHE A 161 16.93 11.90 15.29
C PHE A 161 17.06 12.01 13.78
N PHE A 162 17.41 10.90 13.16
CA PHE A 162 17.22 10.75 11.72
C PHE A 162 16.20 9.66 11.46
N ALA A 163 15.35 9.95 10.50
CA ALA A 163 14.38 9.04 9.96
C ALA A 163 14.70 8.79 8.48
N ILE A 164 14.16 7.72 7.93
CA ILE A 164 14.40 7.34 6.54
C ILE A 164 13.18 7.72 5.72
N VAL A 165 13.41 8.26 4.53
CA VAL A 165 12.35 8.36 3.53
C VAL A 165 12.36 7.07 2.71
N GLY A 166 11.32 6.26 2.87
CA GLY A 166 11.07 5.08 2.04
C GLY A 166 10.01 5.37 0.98
N GLY A 167 9.79 4.44 0.07
CA GLY A 167 8.60 4.48 -0.76
C GLY A 167 8.38 3.28 -1.64
N TRP A 168 7.16 3.17 -2.14
CA TRP A 168 6.67 2.12 -3.02
C TRP A 168 6.06 2.74 -4.26
N ASP A 169 6.18 1.98 -5.35
CA ASP A 169 5.54 2.29 -6.61
C ASP A 169 4.46 1.26 -6.97
N ASN A 170 3.78 1.51 -8.07
CA ASN A 170 2.75 0.63 -8.62
C ASN A 170 3.25 -0.76 -9.06
N LYS A 171 4.56 -1.02 -9.03
CA LYS A 171 5.14 -2.35 -9.25
C LYS A 171 5.44 -3.06 -7.92
N GLY A 172 5.09 -2.44 -6.80
CA GLY A 172 5.42 -2.92 -5.46
C GLY A 172 6.91 -2.79 -5.12
N ALA A 173 7.70 -2.10 -5.95
CA ALA A 173 9.13 -1.95 -5.72
C ALA A 173 9.36 -0.98 -4.57
N HIS A 174 10.03 -1.47 -3.52
CA HIS A 174 10.43 -0.65 -2.38
C HIS A 174 11.76 0.05 -2.66
N ALA A 175 11.81 1.36 -2.41
CA ALA A 175 13.00 2.19 -2.52
C ALA A 175 13.30 2.89 -1.19
N ASN A 176 14.58 3.06 -0.88
CA ASN A 176 15.05 3.86 0.23
C ASN A 176 15.73 5.13 -0.32
N TYR A 177 15.17 6.29 0.00
CA TYR A 177 15.63 7.61 -0.46
C TYR A 177 16.61 8.30 0.51
N GLY A 178 17.06 7.56 1.52
CA GLY A 178 18.10 7.95 2.47
C GLY A 178 17.58 8.68 3.71
N PRO A 179 18.49 9.02 4.63
CA PRO A 179 18.16 9.67 5.90
C PRO A 179 17.73 11.12 5.69
N ARG A 180 16.82 11.59 6.54
CA ARG A 180 16.31 12.97 6.63
C ARG A 180 16.06 13.34 8.10
N ARG A 181 15.98 14.65 8.36
CA ARG A 181 15.78 15.23 9.70
C ARG A 181 14.62 16.24 9.69
N TYR A 182 13.45 15.81 9.21
CA TYR A 182 12.27 16.67 9.21
C TYR A 182 11.76 16.86 10.64
N GLN A 183 11.57 18.12 11.01
CA GLN A 183 10.96 18.51 12.28
C GLN A 183 9.45 18.77 12.13
N THR A 184 8.96 18.89 10.90
CA THR A 184 7.56 19.21 10.60
C THR A 184 7.04 18.41 9.41
N GLU A 185 5.72 18.23 9.37
CA GLU A 185 4.98 17.67 8.24
C GLU A 185 5.28 18.44 6.94
N GLN A 186 5.30 19.78 7.01
CA GLN A 186 5.50 20.64 5.85
C GLN A 186 6.89 20.45 5.23
N ALA A 187 7.93 20.23 6.06
CA ALA A 187 9.27 19.97 5.56
C ALA A 187 9.35 18.63 4.80
N PHE A 188 8.67 17.60 5.31
CA PHE A 188 8.54 16.31 4.64
C PHE A 188 7.80 16.43 3.30
N VAL A 189 6.63 17.08 3.30
CA VAL A 189 5.82 17.30 2.10
C VAL A 189 6.61 18.10 1.05
N ALA A 190 7.29 19.17 1.47
CA ALA A 190 8.09 19.99 0.57
C ALA A 190 9.22 19.20 -0.10
N ASP A 191 10.01 18.40 0.64
CA ASP A 191 11.08 17.60 0.02
C ASP A 191 10.55 16.50 -0.91
N VAL A 192 9.51 15.78 -0.49
CA VAL A 192 8.97 14.67 -1.30
C VAL A 192 8.34 15.18 -2.59
N LEU A 193 7.66 16.33 -2.54
CA LEU A 193 6.97 16.89 -3.70
C LEU A 193 7.81 17.87 -4.53
N ALA A 194 9.00 18.29 -4.08
CA ALA A 194 9.88 19.18 -4.84
C ALA A 194 10.76 18.47 -5.88
N LYS A 195 10.89 17.14 -5.82
CA LYS A 195 11.77 16.36 -6.72
C LYS A 195 11.12 16.06 -8.08
N GLU A 196 10.38 17.02 -8.60
CA GLU A 196 9.65 16.95 -9.87
C GLU A 196 10.21 17.89 -10.92
#